data_AF-A0A5E4BZ56-F1
#
_entry.id   AF-A0A5E4BZ56-F1
#
_cell.length_a   1.000
_cell.length_b   1.000
_cell.length_c   1.000
_cell.angle_alpha   90.00
_cell.angle_beta   90.00
_cell.angle_gamma   90.00
#
_symmetry.space_group_name_H-M   'P 1'
#
loop_
_entity.id
_entity.type
_entity.pdbx_description
1 polymer ?
#
loop_
_entity_poly.entity_id
_entity_poly.type
_entity_poly.pdbx_seq_one_letter_code
_entity_poly.pdbx_strand_id
1 'polypeptide(L)'
;MAPKWSSSLPLLLVSLMFVMGVNHEKYGHRLKIISNAFCTISCLAPPAKVIHDNFGIVEGLMTTDLAITATQKTMGGPFGRQWHDGRGAGQTSSLLPLTLPRLCTRSSLN
;
A
#
# COMPACT_ATOMS: atom_id res chain seq x y z
N MET A 1 -17.71 15.11 -21.01
CA MET A 1 -16.90 13.98 -20.51
C MET A 1 -16.19 14.48 -19.25
N ALA A 2 -16.59 14.03 -18.05
CA ALA A 2 -16.01 14.57 -16.81
C ALA A 2 -14.57 14.03 -16.61
N PRO A 3 -13.62 14.84 -16.11
CA PRO A 3 -12.27 14.38 -15.83
C PRO A 3 -12.29 13.32 -14.73
N LYS A 4 -11.57 12.23 -14.96
CA LYS A 4 -11.43 11.10 -14.04
C LYS A 4 -10.13 11.29 -13.25
N TRP A 5 -10.19 11.17 -11.93
CA TRP A 5 -9.06 11.47 -11.04
C TRP A 5 -8.52 10.18 -10.42
N SER A 6 -7.21 9.98 -10.55
CA SER A 6 -6.48 8.86 -9.92
C SER A 6 -5.53 9.39 -8.86
N SER A 7 -5.46 8.69 -7.73
CA SER A 7 -4.55 8.99 -6.62
C SER A 7 -3.59 7.83 -6.39
N SER A 8 -2.31 8.15 -6.15
CA SER A 8 -1.26 7.16 -5.86
C SER A 8 -1.16 6.79 -4.36
N LEU A 9 -2.00 7.42 -3.52
CA LEU A 9 -2.06 7.15 -2.09
C LEU A 9 -3.37 6.44 -1.71
N PRO A 10 -3.38 5.65 -0.63
CA PRO A 10 -4.59 5.04 -0.10
C PRO A 10 -5.56 6.13 0.39
N LEU A 11 -6.69 6.28 -0.30
CA LEU A 11 -7.78 7.16 0.13
C LEU A 11 -8.67 6.39 1.13
N LEU A 12 -8.46 6.63 2.42
CA LEU A 12 -8.97 5.86 3.57
C LEU A 12 -10.50 5.73 3.70
N LEU A 13 -11.34 6.35 2.88
CA LEU A 13 -12.79 6.35 3.13
C LEU A 13 -13.76 6.19 1.95
N VAL A 14 -13.37 6.38 0.68
CA VAL A 14 -14.37 6.49 -0.43
C VAL A 14 -13.96 5.85 -1.76
N SER A 15 -12.69 5.48 -1.96
CA SER A 15 -12.19 5.12 -3.29
C SER A 15 -11.86 3.63 -3.41
N LEU A 16 -12.33 2.99 -4.48
CA LEU A 16 -11.94 1.63 -4.83
C LEU A 16 -10.46 1.61 -5.23
N MET A 17 -9.71 0.65 -4.68
CA MET A 17 -8.30 0.44 -4.97
C MET A 17 -8.16 -0.56 -6.12
N PHE A 18 -7.40 -0.18 -7.14
CA PHE A 18 -7.17 -1.01 -8.32
C PHE A 18 -5.70 -1.40 -8.40
N VAL A 19 -5.48 -2.70 -8.61
CA VAL A 19 -4.17 -3.26 -8.95
C VAL A 19 -4.28 -3.89 -10.33
N MET A 20 -3.39 -3.49 -11.22
CA MET A 20 -3.28 -4.03 -12.57
C MET A 20 -2.96 -5.52 -12.52
N GLY A 21 -3.67 -6.32 -13.33
CA GLY A 21 -3.51 -7.78 -13.34
C GLY A 21 -4.25 -8.55 -12.23
N VAL A 22 -4.90 -7.86 -11.27
CA VAL A 22 -5.67 -8.53 -10.21
C VAL A 22 -7.14 -8.12 -10.20
N ASN A 23 -7.44 -6.81 -10.22
CA ASN A 23 -8.82 -6.30 -10.06
C ASN A 23 -9.18 -5.21 -11.10
N HIS A 24 -8.38 -5.08 -12.15
CA HIS A 24 -8.53 -4.05 -13.18
C HIS A 24 -9.81 -4.18 -14.03
N GLU A 25 -10.37 -5.38 -14.13
CA GLU A 25 -11.58 -5.66 -14.93
C GLU A 25 -12.87 -5.13 -14.28
N LYS A 26 -12.91 -5.00 -12.95
CA LYS A 26 -14.06 -4.43 -12.22
C LYS A 26 -14.18 -2.91 -12.38
N TYR A 27 -13.33 -2.30 -13.21
CA TYR A 27 -13.29 -0.87 -13.42
C TYR A 27 -14.47 -0.37 -14.27
N GLY A 28 -15.45 0.27 -13.62
CA GLY A 28 -16.59 0.88 -14.29
C GLY A 28 -16.36 2.33 -14.75
N HIS A 29 -17.03 2.73 -15.84
CA HIS A 29 -17.07 4.13 -16.30
C HIS A 29 -17.72 5.10 -15.29
N ARG A 30 -18.47 4.60 -14.30
CA ARG A 30 -19.16 5.41 -13.28
C ARG A 30 -18.25 5.89 -12.14
N LEU A 31 -17.07 5.30 -11.97
CA LEU A 31 -16.16 5.61 -10.86
C LEU A 31 -15.35 6.89 -11.15
N LYS A 32 -15.72 8.02 -10.57
CA LYS A 32 -15.03 9.31 -10.85
C LYS A 32 -13.65 9.44 -10.17
N ILE A 33 -13.45 8.75 -9.06
CA ILE A 33 -12.23 8.80 -8.24
C ILE A 33 -11.75 7.36 -8.04
N ILE A 34 -10.47 7.12 -8.31
CA ILE A 34 -9.80 5.84 -8.09
C ILE A 34 -8.50 5.98 -7.32
N SER A 35 -8.08 4.92 -6.63
CA SER A 35 -6.76 4.81 -6.02
C SER A 35 -5.98 3.68 -6.69
N ASN A 36 -4.75 3.96 -7.12
CA ASN A 36 -3.90 2.98 -7.83
C ASN A 36 -3.13 2.03 -6.89
N ALA A 37 -3.68 1.80 -5.69
CA ALA A 37 -2.95 1.20 -4.58
C ALA A 37 -1.57 1.88 -4.35
N PHE A 38 -0.76 1.33 -3.46
CA PHE A 38 0.63 1.76 -3.27
C PHE A 38 1.57 0.61 -3.62
N CYS A 39 2.86 0.92 -3.79
CA CYS A 39 3.86 0.00 -4.35
C CYS A 39 3.85 -1.38 -3.67
N THR A 40 3.80 -1.46 -2.35
CA THR A 40 3.80 -2.73 -1.61
C THR A 40 2.59 -3.60 -1.94
N ILE A 41 1.40 -3.01 -2.11
CA ILE A 41 0.18 -3.76 -2.45
C ILE A 41 0.21 -4.20 -3.90
N SER A 42 0.70 -3.34 -4.79
CA SER A 42 0.84 -3.70 -6.20
C SER A 42 1.83 -4.86 -6.38
N CYS A 43 2.86 -4.95 -5.53
CA CYS A 43 3.80 -6.08 -5.53
C CYS A 43 3.22 -7.35 -4.87
N LEU A 44 2.43 -7.23 -3.80
CA LEU A 44 1.88 -8.39 -3.07
C LEU A 44 0.66 -9.01 -3.75
N ALA A 45 -0.21 -8.22 -4.37
CA ALA A 45 -1.51 -8.69 -4.84
C ALA A 45 -1.42 -9.79 -5.93
N PRO A 46 -0.53 -9.72 -6.94
CA PRO A 46 -0.41 -10.78 -7.94
C PRO A 46 -0.02 -12.16 -7.37
N PRO A 47 1.05 -12.30 -6.56
CA PRO A 47 1.40 -13.61 -5.98
C PRO A 47 0.33 -14.08 -4.98
N ALA A 48 -0.26 -13.18 -4.19
CA ALA A 48 -1.35 -13.55 -3.28
C ALA A 48 -2.57 -14.08 -4.03
N LYS A 49 -2.92 -13.51 -5.20
CA LYS A 49 -4.03 -13.98 -6.03
C LYS A 49 -3.79 -15.39 -6.55
N VAL A 50 -2.60 -15.66 -7.09
CA VAL A 50 -2.23 -17.00 -7.60
C VAL A 50 -2.26 -18.04 -6.48
N ILE A 51 -1.71 -17.72 -5.30
CA ILE A 51 -1.69 -18.67 -4.18
C ILE A 51 -3.10 -18.89 -3.63
N HIS A 52 -3.91 -17.84 -3.52
CA HIS A 52 -5.27 -17.95 -3.01
C HIS A 52 -6.15 -18.81 -3.92
N ASP A 53 -6.05 -18.65 -5.24
CA ASP A 53 -6.86 -19.40 -6.20
C ASP A 53 -6.49 -20.90 -6.27
N ASN A 54 -5.23 -21.25 -5.97
CA ASN A 54 -4.76 -22.65 -6.02
C ASN A 54 -4.79 -23.38 -4.67
N PHE A 55 -4.53 -22.67 -3.56
CA PHE A 55 -4.26 -23.30 -2.26
C PHE A 55 -5.18 -22.81 -1.13
N GLY A 56 -5.91 -21.69 -1.31
CA GLY A 56 -6.80 -21.14 -0.28
C GLY A 56 -6.06 -20.59 0.95
N ILE A 57 -5.82 -19.27 0.98
CA ILE A 57 -5.17 -18.60 2.13
C ILE A 57 -6.22 -18.24 3.19
N VAL A 58 -6.03 -18.69 4.44
CA VAL A 58 -6.87 -18.35 5.60
C VAL A 58 -6.31 -17.12 6.36
N GLU A 59 -5.01 -17.10 6.64
CA GLU A 59 -4.31 -15.98 7.28
C GLU A 59 -2.91 -15.78 6.65
N GLY A 60 -2.39 -14.56 6.72
CA GLY A 60 -1.06 -14.23 6.19
C GLY A 60 -0.46 -12.99 6.84
N LEU A 61 0.81 -13.08 7.21
CA LEU A 61 1.62 -11.96 7.70
C LEU A 61 2.64 -11.58 6.64
N MET A 62 2.74 -10.29 6.32
CA MET A 62 3.71 -9.78 5.37
C MET A 62 4.75 -8.92 6.08
N THR A 63 6.02 -9.13 5.77
CA THR A 63 7.11 -8.21 6.10
C THR A 63 7.73 -7.74 4.78
N THR A 64 7.96 -6.43 4.65
CA THR A 64 8.59 -5.86 3.45
C THR A 64 9.83 -5.11 3.84
N ASP A 65 10.94 -5.45 3.19
CA ASP A 65 12.09 -4.57 3.16
C ASP A 65 11.84 -3.49 2.10
N LEU A 66 11.90 -2.22 2.52
CA LEU A 66 11.59 -1.07 1.68
C LEU A 66 12.79 -0.13 1.69
N ALA A 67 13.17 0.35 0.50
CA ALA A 67 14.17 1.40 0.36
C ALA A 67 13.71 2.72 1.00
N ILE A 68 14.68 3.57 1.33
CA ILE A 68 14.44 4.87 1.94
C ILE A 68 13.55 5.72 1.02
N THR A 69 12.52 6.33 1.60
CA THR A 69 11.53 7.16 0.92
C THR A 69 11.67 8.63 1.31
N ALA A 70 11.14 9.53 0.48
CA ALA A 70 11.27 10.98 0.67
C ALA A 70 10.65 11.52 1.97
N THR A 71 9.74 10.76 2.59
CA THR A 71 9.13 11.14 3.87
C THR A 71 10.02 10.87 5.07
N GLN A 72 11.04 10.02 4.91
CA GLN A 72 11.98 9.68 5.98
C GLN A 72 13.11 10.72 6.04
N LYS A 73 13.56 11.02 7.25
CA LYS A 73 14.56 12.07 7.46
C LYS A 73 15.97 11.56 7.19
N THR A 74 16.78 12.38 6.54
CA THR A 74 18.20 12.10 6.33
C THR A 74 18.98 12.08 7.66
N MET A 75 18.65 12.98 8.58
CA MET A 75 19.27 13.08 9.90
C MET A 75 18.24 12.96 11.02
N GLY A 76 18.69 12.56 12.21
CA GLY A 76 17.82 12.38 13.36
C GLY A 76 17.14 13.68 13.77
N GLY A 77 15.85 13.62 14.10
CA GLY A 77 15.11 14.78 14.58
C GLY A 77 13.64 14.49 14.84
N PRO A 78 12.91 15.39 15.53
CA PRO A 78 11.57 15.15 16.03
C PRO A 78 10.59 14.82 14.89
N PHE A 79 10.11 13.59 14.82
CA PHE A 79 9.13 13.14 13.84
C PHE A 79 7.81 12.85 14.55
N GLY A 80 6.72 13.43 14.07
CA GLY A 80 5.47 13.59 14.81
C GLY A 80 4.95 12.30 15.47
N ARG A 81 4.14 11.53 14.74
CA ARG A 81 3.41 10.38 15.31
C ARG A 81 4.24 9.10 15.34
N GLN A 82 5.27 9.01 14.48
CA GLN A 82 6.12 7.83 14.31
C GLN A 82 7.54 8.14 14.78
N TRP A 83 7.80 7.88 16.06
CA TRP A 83 9.08 8.15 16.69
C TRP A 83 10.24 7.38 16.06
N HIS A 84 9.98 6.21 15.48
CA HIS A 84 11.00 5.43 14.80
C HIS A 84 11.58 6.16 13.58
N ASP A 85 10.74 6.82 12.77
CA ASP A 85 11.15 7.63 11.61
C ASP A 85 11.94 8.89 11.97
N GLY A 86 12.03 9.19 13.27
CA GLY A 86 12.91 10.23 13.80
C GLY A 86 14.38 9.85 13.77
N ARG A 87 14.76 8.60 13.48
CA ARG A 87 16.16 8.21 13.23
C ARG A 87 16.56 8.57 11.80
N GLY A 88 17.82 8.95 11.59
CA GLY A 88 18.32 9.25 10.25
C GLY A 88 18.30 7.99 9.39
N ALA A 89 17.52 7.99 8.30
CA ALA A 89 17.26 6.80 7.49
C ALA A 89 18.46 6.35 6.65
N GLY A 90 19.38 7.26 6.33
CA GLY A 90 20.58 6.95 5.54
C GLY A 90 21.74 6.32 6.33
N GLN A 91 21.54 6.01 7.61
CA GLN A 91 22.61 5.44 8.43
C GLN A 91 22.66 3.92 8.19
N THR A 92 23.86 3.38 7.96
CA THR A 92 24.05 1.94 7.67
C THR A 92 23.51 1.02 8.77
N SER A 93 23.37 1.51 10.00
CA SER A 93 22.84 0.76 11.15
C SER A 93 21.35 0.99 11.44
N SER A 94 20.61 1.76 10.63
CA SER A 94 19.22 2.11 10.94
C SER A 94 18.21 1.31 10.11
N LEU A 95 17.90 0.09 10.56
CA LEU A 95 16.65 -0.58 10.17
C LEU A 95 15.47 0.07 10.91
N LEU A 96 14.45 0.49 10.16
CA LEU A 96 13.29 1.24 10.67
C LEU A 96 12.04 0.37 10.64
N PRO A 97 11.57 -0.14 11.81
CA PRO A 97 10.31 -0.87 11.85
C PRO A 97 9.17 0.14 11.65
N LEU A 98 8.43 -0.05 10.56
CA LEU A 98 7.29 0.77 10.20
C LEU A 98 6.03 -0.08 10.09
N THR A 99 4.98 0.37 10.76
CA THR A 99 3.66 -0.22 10.58
C THR A 99 3.00 0.49 9.42
N LEU A 100 2.85 -0.21 8.30
CA LEU A 100 2.00 0.27 7.21
C LEU A 100 0.57 0.47 7.75
N PRO A 101 -0.17 1.49 7.27
CA PRO A 101 -1.55 1.70 7.69
C PRO A 101 -2.32 0.39 7.53
N ARG A 102 -2.97 -0.04 8.62
CA ARG A 102 -3.65 -1.34 8.72
C ARG A 102 -4.44 -1.56 7.43
N LEU A 103 -4.16 -2.69 6.76
CA LEU A 103 -5.04 -3.26 5.75
C LEU A 103 -6.42 -3.41 6.40
N CYS A 104 -7.27 -2.40 6.23
CA CYS A 104 -8.69 -2.64 6.36
C CYS A 104 -9.07 -3.37 5.08
N THR A 105 -8.73 -4.66 5.02
CA THR A 105 -9.39 -5.63 4.15
C THR A 105 -10.82 -5.75 4.65
N ARG A 106 -11.61 -4.67 4.52
CA ARG A 106 -13.05 -4.83 4.37
C ARG A 106 -13.25 -5.42 2.98
N SER A 107 -12.92 -6.71 2.88
CA SER A 107 -13.44 -7.67 1.92
C SER A 107 -13.97 -7.03 0.63
N SER A 108 -13.05 -6.58 -0.22
CA SER A 108 -13.37 -6.23 -1.62
C SER A 108 -12.60 -7.15 -2.58
N LEU A 109 -12.28 -8.36 -2.13
CA LEU A 109 -11.81 -9.44 -2.98
C LEU A 109 -12.96 -10.30 -3.54
N ASN A 110 -14.21 -10.01 -3.17
CA ASN A 110 -15.41 -10.47 -3.87
C ASN A 110 -16.11 -9.29 -4.52
#